data_AF-A0A427TY18-F1
#
_entry.id   AF-A0A427TY18-F1
#
_cell.length_a   1.000
_cell.length_b   1.000
_cell.length_c   1.000
_cell.angle_alpha   90.00
_cell.angle_beta   90.00
_cell.angle_gamma   90.00
#
_symmetry.space_group_name_H-M   'P 1'
#
loop_
_entity.id
_entity.type
_entity.pdbx_description
1 polymer ?
#
loop_
_entity_poly.entity_id
_entity_poly.type
_entity_poly.pdbx_seq_one_letter_code
_entity_poly.pdbx_strand_id
1 'polypeptide(L)'
;MLTVKEAAERLTSSGIEASEQDVLHWIEAGQLCAEMSQRRNLTYTINQKDLTDFIVHKHTDEISAQLIRAKLDNNQLAQQLDLLKTRLHIEQSKVRTLKKMLNSQIEAAGTSTTHMEDLLGLSQNSSNQELKKEFKKLLKALHPDRGGDERLFKVFNEHYENLK
;
A
#
# COMPACT_ATOMS: atom_id res chain seq x y z
N MET A 1 9.18 -46.22 -13.22
CA MET A 1 9.60 -46.38 -11.82
C MET A 1 10.89 -45.60 -11.63
N LEU A 2 10.92 -44.70 -10.66
CA LEU A 2 12.04 -43.82 -10.35
C LEU A 2 12.73 -44.30 -9.08
N THR A 3 14.03 -44.11 -9.01
CA THR A 3 14.78 -44.28 -7.75
C THR A 3 14.52 -43.09 -6.82
N VAL A 4 14.81 -43.25 -5.52
CA VAL A 4 14.68 -42.18 -4.52
C VAL A 4 15.47 -40.93 -4.91
N LYS A 5 16.67 -41.11 -5.47
CA LYS A 5 17.51 -40.03 -5.97
C LYS A 5 16.88 -39.27 -7.14
N GLU A 6 16.42 -39.99 -8.15
CA GLU A 6 15.75 -39.39 -9.31
C GLU A 6 14.44 -38.69 -8.92
N ALA A 7 13.75 -39.18 -7.89
CA ALA A 7 12.57 -38.51 -7.35
C ALA A 7 12.92 -37.20 -6.63
N ALA A 8 14.00 -37.16 -5.83
CA ALA A 8 14.49 -35.95 -5.19
C ALA A 8 14.92 -34.88 -6.22
N GLU A 9 15.64 -35.28 -7.28
CA GLU A 9 16.03 -34.39 -8.38
C GLU A 9 14.82 -33.80 -9.12
N ARG A 10 13.74 -34.58 -9.28
CA ARG A 10 12.50 -34.08 -9.90
C ARG A 10 11.72 -33.14 -8.98
N LEU A 11 11.67 -33.43 -7.69
CA LEU A 11 11.02 -32.58 -6.70
C LEU A 11 11.71 -31.22 -6.62
N THR A 12 13.04 -31.21 -6.54
CA THR A 12 13.86 -29.98 -6.59
C THR A 12 13.66 -29.22 -7.90
N SER A 13 13.64 -29.92 -9.04
CA SER A 13 13.33 -29.31 -10.34
C SER A 13 11.91 -28.70 -10.41
N SER A 14 10.96 -29.21 -9.62
CA SER A 14 9.59 -28.70 -9.52
C SER A 14 9.41 -27.59 -8.47
N GLY A 15 10.51 -27.12 -7.86
CA GLY A 15 10.52 -26.06 -6.86
C GLY A 15 10.30 -26.52 -5.42
N ILE A 16 10.28 -27.83 -5.17
CA ILE A 16 10.20 -28.41 -3.82
C ILE A 16 11.61 -28.82 -3.40
N GLU A 17 12.25 -28.06 -2.51
CA GLU A 17 13.54 -28.45 -1.95
C GLU A 17 13.40 -29.79 -1.21
N ALA A 18 13.95 -30.84 -1.81
CA ALA A 18 13.83 -32.21 -1.34
C ALA A 18 15.18 -32.92 -1.43
N SER A 19 15.67 -33.40 -0.28
CA SER A 19 16.78 -34.34 -0.18
C SER A 19 16.30 -35.78 -0.33
N GLU A 20 17.21 -36.71 -0.63
CA GLU A 20 16.91 -38.15 -0.60
C GLU A 20 16.34 -38.59 0.76
N GLN A 21 16.77 -37.96 1.86
CA GLN A 21 16.26 -38.21 3.20
C GLN A 21 14.81 -37.74 3.36
N ASP A 22 14.44 -36.61 2.74
CA ASP A 22 13.07 -36.08 2.81
C ASP A 22 12.11 -36.98 2.02
N VAL A 23 12.57 -37.49 0.87
CA VAL A 23 11.80 -38.46 0.08
C VAL A 23 11.59 -39.76 0.85
N LEU A 24 12.61 -40.27 1.54
CA LEU A 24 12.46 -41.43 2.43
C LEU A 24 11.48 -41.15 3.56
N HIS A 25 11.57 -39.98 4.20
CA HIS A 25 10.64 -39.58 5.25
C HIS A 25 9.20 -39.50 4.75
N TRP A 26 8.96 -38.99 3.53
CA TRP A 26 7.62 -38.94 2.94
C TRP A 26 7.08 -40.32 2.58
N ILE A 27 7.94 -41.27 2.22
CA ILE A 27 7.56 -42.68 2.03
C ILE A 27 7.18 -43.31 3.38
N GLU A 28 8.00 -43.12 4.42
CA GLU A 28 7.74 -43.63 5.78
C GLU A 28 6.48 -43.02 6.42
N ALA A 29 6.24 -41.73 6.17
CA ALA A 29 5.03 -41.02 6.60
C ALA A 29 3.78 -41.39 5.77
N GLY A 30 3.92 -42.24 4.74
CA GLY A 30 2.82 -42.67 3.87
C GLY A 30 2.29 -41.58 2.94
N GLN A 31 3.01 -40.47 2.78
CA GLN A 31 2.64 -39.36 1.90
C GLN A 31 3.01 -39.63 0.44
N LEU A 32 3.97 -40.53 0.20
CA LEU A 32 4.45 -40.88 -1.13
C LEU A 32 4.47 -42.41 -1.31
N CYS A 33 3.74 -42.91 -2.30
CA CYS A 33 3.66 -44.33 -2.58
C CYS A 33 4.95 -44.82 -3.26
N ALA A 34 5.58 -45.83 -2.67
CA ALA A 34 6.74 -46.50 -3.24
C ALA A 34 6.62 -48.01 -3.12
N GLU A 35 7.06 -48.72 -4.15
CA GLU A 35 7.21 -50.17 -4.12
C GLU A 35 8.58 -50.54 -3.54
N MET A 36 8.57 -51.38 -2.51
CA MET A 36 9.77 -51.89 -1.86
C MET A 36 10.23 -53.18 -2.55
N SER A 37 11.45 -53.19 -3.11
CA SER A 37 12.05 -54.39 -3.68
C SER A 37 13.00 -55.04 -2.67
N GLN A 38 12.67 -56.25 -2.22
CA GLN A 38 13.52 -57.07 -1.35
C GLN A 38 14.46 -57.94 -2.19
N ARG A 39 15.57 -57.37 -2.67
CA ARG A 39 16.67 -58.15 -3.26
C ARG A 39 18.00 -57.73 -2.68
N ARG A 40 18.49 -58.46 -1.67
CA ARG A 40 19.80 -58.31 -0.97
C ARG A 40 20.07 -56.95 -0.30
N ASN A 41 19.56 -55.83 -0.81
CA ASN A 41 19.53 -54.49 -0.20
C ASN A 41 18.10 -53.90 -0.37
N LEU A 42 17.57 -53.21 0.65
CA LEU A 42 16.28 -52.52 0.52
C LEU A 42 16.40 -51.40 -0.51
N THR A 43 15.53 -51.42 -1.52
CA THR A 43 15.43 -50.35 -2.52
C THR A 43 13.96 -49.96 -2.69
N TYR A 44 13.71 -48.65 -2.68
CA TYR A 44 12.39 -48.08 -2.95
C TYR A 44 12.31 -47.63 -4.40
N THR A 45 11.21 -47.94 -5.05
CA THR A 45 10.91 -47.51 -6.41
C THR A 45 9.58 -46.75 -6.43
N ILE A 46 9.60 -45.53 -6.95
CA ILE A 46 8.46 -44.62 -6.92
C ILE A 46 7.81 -44.60 -8.30
N ASN A 47 6.48 -44.67 -8.36
CA ASN A 47 5.77 -44.50 -9.61
C ASN A 47 5.79 -43.02 -10.02
N GLN A 48 6.00 -42.76 -11.32
CA GLN A 48 6.01 -41.40 -11.83
C GLN A 48 4.67 -40.70 -11.64
N LYS A 49 3.56 -41.42 -11.74
CA LYS A 49 2.22 -40.88 -11.53
C LYS A 49 2.02 -40.40 -10.09
N ASP A 50 2.39 -41.24 -9.13
CA ASP A 50 2.24 -40.93 -7.69
C ASP A 50 3.13 -39.74 -7.30
N LEU A 51 4.33 -39.65 -7.89
CA LEU A 51 5.21 -38.49 -7.69
C LEU A 51 4.60 -37.20 -8.27
N THR A 52 4.01 -37.25 -9.46
CA THR A 52 3.36 -36.07 -10.05
C THR A 52 2.13 -35.65 -9.26
N ASP A 53 1.32 -36.60 -8.80
CA ASP A 53 0.13 -36.33 -7.99
C ASP A 53 0.53 -35.69 -6.65
N PHE A 54 1.61 -36.17 -6.03
CA PHE A 54 2.20 -35.56 -4.82
C PHE A 54 2.67 -34.12 -5.05
N ILE A 55 3.41 -33.86 -6.15
CA ILE A 55 3.87 -32.51 -6.51
C ILE A 55 2.69 -31.57 -6.69
N VAL A 56 1.67 -31.99 -7.45
CA VAL A 56 0.47 -31.19 -7.70
C VAL A 56 -0.26 -30.91 -6.39
N HIS A 57 -0.40 -31.91 -5.51
CA HIS A 57 -1.06 -31.72 -4.22
C HIS A 57 -0.31 -30.72 -3.33
N LYS A 58 1.02 -30.84 -3.22
CA LYS A 58 1.87 -29.91 -2.46
C LYS A 58 1.73 -28.46 -2.93
N HIS A 59 1.80 -28.24 -4.25
CA HIS A 59 1.61 -26.90 -4.82
C HIS A 59 0.19 -26.38 -4.61
N THR A 60 -0.82 -27.25 -4.73
CA THR A 60 -2.22 -26.87 -4.49
C THR A 60 -2.44 -26.44 -3.04
N ASP A 61 -1.89 -27.18 -2.09
CA ASP A 61 -1.98 -26.86 -0.66
C ASP A 61 -1.28 -25.53 -0.36
N GLU A 62 -0.09 -25.32 -0.91
CA GLU A 62 0.65 -24.07 -0.73
C GLU A 62 -0.10 -22.87 -1.32
N ILE A 63 -0.60 -22.98 -2.55
CA ILE A 63 -1.40 -21.93 -3.20
C ILE A 63 -2.68 -21.67 -2.41
N SER A 64 -3.34 -22.72 -1.90
CA SER A 64 -4.56 -22.57 -1.10
C SER A 64 -4.28 -21.83 0.22
N ALA A 65 -3.15 -22.11 0.87
CA ALA A 65 -2.73 -21.43 2.08
C ALA A 65 -2.39 -19.96 1.81
N GLN A 66 -1.69 -19.68 0.70
CA GLN A 66 -1.39 -18.31 0.26
C GLN A 66 -2.69 -17.54 -0.06
N LEU A 67 -3.65 -18.17 -0.74
CA LEU A 67 -4.95 -17.57 -1.05
C LEU A 67 -5.73 -17.22 0.23
N ILE A 68 -5.72 -18.09 1.23
CA ILE A 68 -6.37 -17.84 2.52
C ILE A 68 -5.71 -16.64 3.21
N ARG A 69 -4.38 -16.58 3.27
CA ARG A 69 -3.63 -15.46 3.85
C ARG A 69 -3.96 -14.15 3.13
N ALA A 70 -3.88 -14.13 1.80
CA ALA A 70 -4.20 -12.96 0.99
C ALA A 70 -5.65 -12.48 1.19
N LYS A 71 -6.61 -13.41 1.34
CA LYS A 71 -8.01 -13.06 1.66
C LYS A 71 -8.16 -12.42 3.03
N LEU A 72 -7.44 -12.91 4.05
CA LEU A 72 -7.45 -12.32 5.39
C LEU A 72 -6.87 -10.90 5.35
N ASP A 73 -5.74 -10.71 4.69
CA ASP A 73 -5.10 -9.40 4.56
C ASP A 73 -6.00 -8.41 3.82
N ASN A 74 -6.66 -8.84 2.74
CA ASN A 74 -7.63 -8.01 2.02
C ASN A 74 -8.81 -7.58 2.90
N ASN A 75 -9.32 -8.46 3.74
CA ASN A 75 -10.39 -8.12 4.67
C ASN A 75 -9.91 -7.12 5.72
N GLN A 76 -8.69 -7.27 6.24
CA GLN A 76 -8.09 -6.31 7.16
C GLN A 76 -7.88 -4.94 6.52
N LEU A 77 -7.35 -4.90 5.29
CA LEU A 77 -7.18 -3.66 4.53
C LEU A 77 -8.52 -2.97 4.26
N ALA A 78 -9.57 -3.73 3.96
CA ALA A 78 -10.92 -3.18 3.78
C ALA A 78 -11.44 -2.52 5.07
N GLN A 79 -11.22 -3.14 6.23
CA GLN A 79 -11.58 -2.56 7.54
C GLN A 79 -10.78 -1.28 7.83
N GLN A 80 -9.48 -1.27 7.54
CA GLN A 80 -8.64 -0.08 7.71
C GLN A 80 -9.11 1.06 6.80
N LEU A 81 -9.47 0.77 5.55
CA LEU A 81 -10.00 1.78 4.63
C LEU A 81 -11.30 2.39 5.12
N ASP A 82 -12.20 1.59 5.70
CA ASP A 82 -13.45 2.12 6.27
C ASP A 82 -13.20 3.05 7.46
N LEU A 83 -12.31 2.65 8.36
CA LEU A 83 -11.90 3.49 9.49
C LEU A 83 -11.22 4.79 9.05
N LEU A 84 -10.41 4.75 7.99
CA LEU A 84 -9.79 5.95 7.44
C LEU A 84 -10.81 6.87 6.76
N LYS A 85 -11.79 6.31 6.05
CA LYS A 85 -12.88 7.09 5.44
C LYS A 85 -13.71 7.81 6.49
N THR A 86 -14.07 7.13 7.57
CA THR A 86 -14.83 7.74 8.68
C THR A 86 -14.01 8.84 9.36
N ARG A 87 -12.72 8.61 9.64
CA ARG A 87 -11.82 9.65 10.18
C ARG A 87 -11.71 10.86 9.25
N LEU A 88 -11.51 10.63 7.95
CA LEU A 88 -11.44 11.71 6.96
C LEU A 88 -12.74 12.52 6.94
N HIS A 89 -13.89 11.86 6.99
CA HIS A 89 -15.18 12.55 7.04
C HIS A 89 -15.31 13.43 8.29
N ILE A 90 -14.91 12.92 9.46
CA ILE A 90 -14.88 13.67 10.71
C ILE A 90 -13.98 14.90 10.55
N GLU A 91 -12.76 14.74 10.06
CA GLU A 91 -11.84 15.86 9.84
C GLU A 91 -12.37 16.89 8.84
N GLN A 92 -12.97 16.45 7.73
CA GLN A 92 -13.63 17.33 6.77
C GLN A 92 -14.76 18.14 7.42
N SER A 93 -15.58 17.51 8.27
CA SER A 93 -16.65 18.19 9.00
C SER A 93 -16.13 19.20 10.03
N LYS A 94 -15.03 18.88 10.73
CA LYS A 94 -14.33 19.80 11.65
C LYS A 94 -13.81 21.01 10.89
N VAL A 95 -13.07 20.80 9.80
CA VAL A 95 -12.53 21.87 8.95
C VAL A 95 -13.66 22.77 8.43
N ARG A 96 -14.78 22.19 8.00
CA ARG A 96 -15.95 22.96 7.56
C ARG A 96 -16.53 23.82 8.68
N THR A 97 -16.63 23.28 9.89
CA THR A 97 -17.13 24.02 11.06
C THR A 97 -16.17 25.13 11.47
N LEU A 98 -14.88 24.85 11.55
CA LEU A 98 -13.84 25.84 11.83
C LEU A 98 -13.84 26.96 10.79
N LYS A 99 -13.96 26.64 9.50
CA LYS A 99 -14.05 27.64 8.44
C LYS A 99 -15.29 28.54 8.60
N LYS A 100 -16.44 27.98 9.00
CA LYS A 100 -17.64 28.77 9.30
C LYS A 100 -17.43 29.69 10.50
N MET A 101 -16.85 29.18 11.60
CA MET A 101 -16.55 29.98 12.78
C MET A 101 -15.58 31.11 12.44
N LEU A 102 -14.52 30.81 11.69
CA LEU A 102 -13.56 31.82 11.23
C LEU A 102 -14.24 32.88 10.37
N ASN A 103 -15.07 32.49 9.40
CA ASN A 103 -15.82 33.45 8.59
C ASN A 103 -16.75 34.32 9.44
N SER A 104 -17.45 33.75 10.43
CA SER A 104 -18.30 34.53 11.34
C SER A 104 -17.49 35.51 12.20
N GLN A 105 -16.27 35.15 12.61
CA GLN A 105 -15.37 36.06 13.31
C GLN A 105 -14.87 37.16 12.39
N ILE A 106 -14.55 36.86 11.13
CA ILE A 106 -14.16 37.85 10.12
C ILE A 106 -15.30 38.84 9.85
N GLU A 107 -16.54 38.34 9.72
CA GLU A 107 -17.74 39.17 9.55
C GLU A 107 -18.00 40.04 10.78
N ALA A 108 -17.87 39.49 12.00
CA ALA A 108 -18.03 40.22 13.25
C ALA A 108 -16.90 41.25 13.51
N ALA A 109 -15.68 40.96 13.05
CA ALA A 109 -14.54 41.87 13.14
C ALA A 109 -14.63 43.03 12.15
N GLY A 110 -15.55 42.99 11.18
CA GLY A 110 -15.72 44.01 10.14
C GLY A 110 -14.49 44.06 9.24
N THR A 111 -14.59 43.52 8.02
CA THR A 111 -13.56 43.47 6.96
C THR A 111 -12.37 44.40 7.19
N SER A 112 -11.37 43.89 7.90
CA SER A 112 -10.12 44.63 8.06
C SER A 112 -9.12 43.97 7.11
N THR A 113 -8.78 44.72 6.05
CA THR A 113 -7.65 44.49 5.13
C THR A 113 -6.36 44.09 5.84
N THR A 114 -6.27 44.43 7.13
CA THR A 114 -5.22 44.12 8.10
C THR A 114 -4.90 42.63 8.23
N HIS A 115 -5.89 41.73 8.06
CA HIS A 115 -5.63 40.30 8.28
C HIS A 115 -4.83 39.64 7.13
N MET A 116 -4.88 40.20 5.91
CA MET A 116 -4.05 39.76 4.78
C MET A 116 -2.61 40.26 4.89
N GLU A 117 -2.43 41.48 5.42
CA GLU A 117 -1.12 42.01 5.79
C GLU A 117 -0.47 41.13 6.86
N ASP A 118 -1.22 40.76 7.90
CA ASP A 118 -0.77 39.82 8.95
C ASP A 118 -0.46 38.41 8.40
N LEU A 119 -1.28 37.89 7.47
CA LEU A 119 -1.04 36.57 6.84
C LEU A 119 0.26 36.54 6.02
N LEU A 120 0.63 37.68 5.43
CA LEU A 120 1.87 37.85 4.67
C LEU A 120 3.05 38.33 5.53
N GLY A 121 2.82 38.55 6.83
CA GLY A 121 3.82 39.09 7.76
C GLY A 121 4.24 40.54 7.46
N LEU A 122 3.39 41.29 6.77
CA LEU A 122 3.62 42.67 6.38
C LEU A 122 3.01 43.62 7.41
N SER A 123 3.72 44.70 7.73
CA SER A 123 3.22 45.70 8.68
C SER A 123 1.99 46.41 8.13
N GLN A 124 1.10 46.83 9.02
CA GLN A 124 -0.20 47.46 8.73
C GLN A 124 -0.14 48.80 7.95
N ASN A 125 1.06 49.23 7.58
CA ASN A 125 1.38 50.45 6.81
C ASN A 125 2.21 50.16 5.54
N SER A 126 2.33 48.89 5.15
CA SER A 126 3.12 48.49 3.99
C SER A 126 2.47 48.98 2.69
N SER A 127 3.29 49.51 1.78
CA SER A 127 2.78 50.07 0.52
C SER A 127 2.17 48.96 -0.34
N ASN A 128 1.06 49.25 -1.04
CA ASN A 128 0.43 48.35 -2.03
C ASN A 128 1.44 47.74 -3.03
N GLN A 129 2.58 48.42 -3.28
CA GLN A 129 3.65 47.89 -4.13
C GLN A 129 4.46 46.76 -3.48
N GLU A 130 4.67 46.79 -2.16
CA GLU A 130 5.37 45.74 -1.42
C GLU A 130 4.47 44.51 -1.26
N LEU A 131 3.20 44.75 -0.98
CA LEU A 131 2.15 43.73 -0.92
C LEU A 131 2.08 42.94 -2.25
N LYS A 132 2.08 43.64 -3.39
CA LYS A 132 2.13 43.02 -4.73
C LYS A 132 3.42 42.22 -4.99
N LYS A 133 4.56 42.63 -4.44
CA LYS A 133 5.84 41.91 -4.61
C LYS A 133 5.84 40.58 -3.83
N GLU A 134 5.35 40.58 -2.60
CA GLU A 134 5.28 39.38 -1.77
C GLU A 134 4.25 38.37 -2.32
N PHE A 135 3.08 38.83 -2.77
CA PHE A 135 2.12 37.96 -3.48
C PHE A 135 2.74 37.29 -4.70
N LYS A 136 3.54 38.02 -5.48
CA LYS A 136 4.21 37.48 -6.67
C LYS A 136 5.27 36.44 -6.31
N LYS A 137 5.94 36.56 -5.16
CA LYS A 137 6.86 35.53 -4.64
C LYS A 137 6.08 34.29 -4.20
N LEU A 138 4.98 34.48 -3.49
CA LEU A 138 4.13 33.38 -3.02
C LEU A 138 3.54 32.59 -4.19
N LEU A 139 3.00 33.26 -5.21
CA LEU A 139 2.46 32.64 -6.42
C LEU A 139 3.53 31.85 -7.20
N LYS A 140 4.78 32.33 -7.22
CA LYS A 140 5.88 31.59 -7.84
C LYS A 140 6.23 30.32 -7.10
N ALA A 141 6.14 30.31 -5.76
CA ALA A 141 6.41 29.15 -4.92
C ALA A 141 5.26 28.13 -4.96
N LEU A 142 4.02 28.60 -5.03
CA LEU A 142 2.81 27.77 -5.06
C LEU A 142 2.41 27.28 -6.45
N HIS A 143 3.19 27.62 -7.48
CA HIS A 143 2.86 27.28 -8.86
C HIS A 143 2.82 25.75 -9.05
N PRO A 144 1.81 25.19 -9.73
CA PRO A 144 1.67 23.74 -9.94
C PRO A 144 2.88 23.15 -10.69
N ASP A 145 3.46 23.86 -11.67
CA ASP A 145 4.70 23.41 -12.34
C ASP A 145 5.93 23.31 -11.41
N ARG A 146 5.89 23.93 -10.22
CA ARG A 146 6.95 23.81 -9.20
C ARG A 146 6.59 22.85 -8.07
N GLY A 147 5.52 22.06 -8.23
CA GLY A 147 5.03 21.13 -7.21
C GLY A 147 4.17 21.79 -6.13
N GLY A 148 3.65 22.99 -6.38
CA GLY A 148 2.73 23.68 -5.48
C GLY A 148 1.27 23.24 -5.65
N ASP A 149 0.43 23.60 -4.67
CA ASP A 149 -0.98 23.23 -4.64
C ASP A 149 -1.82 24.17 -5.51
N GLU A 150 -2.36 23.63 -6.62
CA GLU A 150 -3.14 24.36 -7.63
C GLU A 150 -4.33 25.12 -7.01
N ARG A 151 -4.96 24.54 -5.98
CA ARG A 151 -6.11 25.15 -5.31
C ARG A 151 -5.73 26.41 -4.56
N LEU A 152 -4.60 26.37 -3.85
CA LEU A 152 -4.10 27.54 -3.15
C LEU A 152 -3.63 28.58 -4.15
N PHE A 153 -2.95 28.19 -5.23
CA PHE A 153 -2.49 29.12 -6.27
C PHE A 153 -3.65 29.95 -6.84
N LYS A 154 -4.79 29.32 -7.13
CA LYS A 154 -5.97 30.01 -7.65
C LYS A 154 -6.53 31.04 -6.67
N VAL A 155 -6.65 30.69 -5.39
CA VAL A 155 -7.13 31.60 -4.34
C VAL A 155 -6.21 32.82 -4.19
N PHE A 156 -4.89 32.60 -4.10
CA PHE A 156 -3.94 33.71 -3.99
C PHE A 156 -3.90 34.59 -5.25
N ASN A 157 -4.13 34.01 -6.44
CA ASN A 157 -4.17 34.75 -7.69
C ASN A 157 -5.42 35.63 -7.81
N GLU A 158 -6.59 35.12 -7.39
CA GLU A 158 -7.83 35.91 -7.31
C GLU A 158 -7.67 37.11 -6.37
N HIS A 159 -7.04 36.93 -5.21
CA HIS A 159 -6.72 38.03 -4.30
C HIS A 159 -5.72 39.03 -4.89
N TYR A 160 -4.70 38.57 -5.61
CA TYR A 160 -3.72 39.44 -6.28
C TYR A 160 -4.35 40.32 -7.37
N GLU A 161 -5.25 39.76 -8.18
CA GLU A 161 -5.97 40.52 -9.21
C GLU A 161 -6.98 41.51 -8.60
N ASN A 162 -7.61 41.19 -7.47
CA ASN A 162 -8.47 42.14 -6.75
C ASN A 162 -7.70 43.32 -6.12
N LEU A 163 -6.39 43.14 -5.87
CA LEU A 163 -5.47 44.17 -5.37
C LEU A 163 -4.88 45.06 -6.47
N LYS A 164 -5.16 44.75 -7.74
CA LYS A 164 -4.53 45.35 -8.91
C LYS A 164 -5.01 46.78 -9.14
#